data_AF-A0A497CU24-F1
#
_entry.id   AF-A0A497CU24-F1
#
_cell.length_a   1.000
_cell.length_b   1.000
_cell.length_c   1.000
_cell.angle_alpha   90.00
_cell.angle_beta   90.00
_cell.angle_gamma   90.00
#
_symmetry.space_group_name_H-M   'P 1'
#
loop_
_entity.id
_entity.type
_entity.pdbx_description
1 polymer ?
#
loop_
_entity_poly.entity_id
_entity_poly.type
_entity_poly.pdbx_seq_one_letter_code
_entity_poly.pdbx_strand_id
1 'polypeptide(L)'
;YEAVQKNKPLIERVVTVTGKAVRKPSNFMVRIGTPVRELIDAAEGLPESTGKIINGGPMMGKALTSLDVPVVKGSSGILLMQENESRRKPENSCIRCSKCTYVCPMGLEPFLLAKAAKLGRFDLAENELVMDCIECGSCQYTCPASIPLLDYLRLGKTMVGTIIRNRKKK
;
A
#
# COMPACT_ATOMS: atom_id res chain seq x y z
N TYR A 1 8.61 9.79 24.90
CA TYR A 1 9.17 10.97 25.58
C TYR A 1 8.36 12.23 25.26
N GLU A 2 8.35 12.73 24.02
CA GLU A 2 7.62 13.97 23.62
C GLU A 2 6.17 14.04 24.12
N ALA A 3 5.34 13.03 23.85
CA ALA A 3 3.94 13.06 24.25
C ALA A 3 3.73 12.99 25.77
N VAL A 4 4.51 12.17 26.48
CA VAL A 4 4.30 11.87 27.91
C VAL A 4 4.97 12.90 28.83
N GLN A 5 6.18 13.33 28.50
CA GLN A 5 6.97 14.23 29.34
C GLN A 5 6.76 15.70 28.96
N LYS A 6 6.58 16.00 27.67
CA LYS A 6 6.42 17.39 27.18
C LYS A 6 4.98 17.75 26.85
N ASN A 7 4.03 16.83 27.02
CA ASN A 7 2.62 17.01 26.61
C ASN A 7 2.49 17.51 25.15
N LYS A 8 3.46 17.15 24.29
CA LYS A 8 3.48 17.61 22.90
C LYS A 8 2.58 16.70 22.06
N PRO A 9 1.50 17.21 21.43
CA PRO A 9 0.71 16.42 20.51
C PRO A 9 1.53 16.06 19.26
N LEU A 10 1.08 15.05 18.50
CA LEU A 10 1.72 14.65 17.26
C LEU A 10 1.52 15.75 16.19
N ILE A 11 2.44 16.70 16.14
CA ILE A 11 2.43 17.85 15.21
C ILE A 11 3.53 17.78 14.17
N GLU A 12 4.50 16.90 14.37
CA GLU A 12 5.63 16.68 13.47
C GLU A 12 5.99 15.20 13.47
N ARG A 13 6.65 14.75 12.39
CA ARG A 13 7.28 13.44 12.35
C ARG A 13 8.31 13.36 11.25
N VAL A 14 9.13 12.32 11.34
CA VAL A 14 10.12 11.99 10.32
C VAL A 14 9.42 11.38 9.09
N VAL A 15 9.78 11.89 7.92
CA VAL A 15 9.38 11.36 6.61
C VAL A 15 10.64 11.13 5.78
N THR A 16 10.78 9.93 5.24
CA THR A 16 11.89 9.59 4.34
C THR A 16 11.51 9.87 2.89
N VAL A 17 12.28 10.68 2.17
CA VAL A 17 12.18 10.79 0.71
C VAL A 17 13.26 9.89 0.09
N THR A 18 12.84 8.94 -0.74
CA THR A 18 13.75 7.94 -1.32
C THR A 18 13.29 7.47 -2.69
N GLY A 19 14.15 6.74 -3.40
CA GLY A 19 13.92 6.22 -4.73
C GLY A 19 15.22 6.14 -5.52
N LYS A 20 15.26 5.29 -6.54
CA LYS A 20 16.49 5.01 -7.30
C LYS A 20 17.03 6.22 -8.07
N ALA A 21 16.14 7.13 -8.48
CA ALA A 21 16.50 8.33 -9.24
C ALA A 21 16.60 9.59 -8.37
N VAL A 22 16.37 9.49 -7.06
CA VAL A 22 16.37 10.66 -6.17
C VAL A 22 17.81 11.13 -5.96
N ARG A 23 18.06 12.42 -6.21
CA ARG A 23 19.41 13.01 -6.13
C ARG A 23 19.93 13.04 -4.70
N LYS A 24 19.09 13.48 -3.75
CA LYS A 24 19.42 13.56 -2.33
C LYS A 24 18.39 12.84 -1.45
N PRO A 25 18.43 11.49 -1.37
CA PRO A 25 17.60 10.74 -0.44
C PRO A 25 17.84 11.23 1.00
N SER A 26 16.78 11.53 1.73
CA SER A 26 16.89 12.22 3.02
C SER A 26 15.73 11.91 3.96
N ASN A 27 15.98 12.08 5.25
CA ASN A 27 14.96 12.01 6.30
C ASN A 27 14.67 13.43 6.79
N PHE A 28 13.42 13.87 6.68
CA PHE A 28 13.01 15.21 7.08
C PHE A 28 12.08 15.13 8.29
N MET A 29 12.35 15.94 9.32
CA MET A 29 11.38 16.20 10.38
C MET A 29 10.43 17.29 9.89
N VAL A 30 9.19 16.94 9.58
CA VAL A 30 8.22 17.85 8.96
C VAL A 30 6.97 17.98 9.82
N ARG A 31 6.27 19.10 9.68
CA ARG A 31 4.97 19.30 10.32
C ARG A 31 3.90 18.46 9.63
N ILE A 32 2.92 18.01 10.40
CA ILE A 32 1.70 17.45 9.82
C ILE A 32 0.99 18.56 9.06
N GLY A 33 0.62 18.29 7.81
CA GLY A 33 0.04 19.26 6.89
C GLY A 33 0.99 19.75 5.81
N THR A 34 2.32 19.59 5.97
CA THR A 34 3.30 19.98 4.95
C THR A 34 3.01 19.28 3.62
N PRO A 35 2.89 19.99 2.49
CA PRO A 35 2.69 19.39 1.17
C PRO A 35 3.85 18.47 0.79
N VAL A 36 3.57 17.34 0.13
CA VAL A 36 4.60 16.40 -0.33
C VAL A 36 5.60 17.07 -1.29
N ARG A 37 5.15 18.06 -2.08
CA ARG A 37 5.99 18.86 -2.96
C ARG A 37 7.22 19.45 -2.24
N GLU A 38 7.03 20.05 -1.07
CA GLU A 38 8.12 20.67 -0.31
C GLU A 38 9.21 19.66 0.08
N LEU A 39 8.82 18.42 0.39
CA LEU A 39 9.77 17.36 0.71
C LEU A 39 10.57 16.91 -0.51
N ILE A 40 9.93 16.86 -1.68
CA ILE A 40 10.59 16.50 -2.94
C ILE A 40 11.55 17.61 -3.35
N ASP A 41 11.14 18.87 -3.24
CA ASP A 41 12.01 20.02 -3.53
C ASP A 41 13.21 20.07 -2.59
N ALA A 42 13.01 19.79 -1.29
CA ALA A 42 14.10 19.64 -0.31
C ALA A 42 15.04 18.46 -0.61
N ALA A 43 14.59 17.46 -1.37
CA ALA A 43 15.38 16.32 -1.86
C ALA A 43 16.02 16.57 -3.25
N GLU A 44 16.10 17.84 -3.67
CA GLU A 44 16.63 18.32 -4.95
C GLU A 44 15.73 18.05 -6.18
N GLY A 45 14.42 18.04 -5.94
CA GLY A 45 13.40 18.05 -6.98
C GLY A 45 12.99 16.66 -7.49
N LEU A 46 12.02 16.67 -8.40
CA LEU A 46 11.45 15.46 -8.98
C LEU A 46 12.29 14.99 -10.18
N PRO A 47 12.84 13.75 -10.17
CA PRO A 47 13.56 13.21 -11.32
C PRO A 47 12.61 13.02 -12.53
N GLU A 48 13.07 13.35 -13.73
CA GLU A 48 12.29 13.20 -14.98
C GLU A 48 11.86 11.75 -15.25
N SER A 49 12.66 10.79 -14.79
CA SER A 49 12.38 9.35 -14.92
C SER A 49 11.32 8.83 -13.95
N THR A 50 10.71 9.70 -13.13
CA THR A 50 9.70 9.29 -12.13
C THR A 50 8.36 8.98 -12.80
N GLY A 51 7.91 7.73 -12.70
CA GLY A 51 6.59 7.32 -13.18
C GLY A 51 5.51 7.29 -12.12
N LYS A 52 5.90 7.05 -10.86
CA LYS A 52 4.93 6.97 -9.76
C LYS A 52 5.52 7.47 -8.45
N ILE A 53 4.70 8.20 -7.72
CA ILE A 53 5.02 8.73 -6.40
C ILE A 53 4.15 8.00 -5.39
N ILE A 54 4.76 7.39 -4.39
CA ILE A 54 4.08 6.53 -3.43
C ILE A 54 4.26 7.11 -2.02
N ASN A 55 3.14 7.32 -1.34
CA ASN A 55 3.11 7.64 0.08
C ASN A 55 3.17 6.35 0.89
N GLY A 56 4.32 6.13 1.53
CA GLY A 56 4.70 4.90 2.22
C GLY A 56 5.79 4.13 1.48
N GLY A 57 5.83 2.81 1.68
CA GLY A 57 6.78 1.92 1.01
C GLY A 57 6.27 1.35 -0.32
N PRO A 58 7.11 0.61 -1.07
CA PRO A 58 6.74 0.05 -2.38
C PRO A 58 5.60 -0.99 -2.32
N MET A 59 5.40 -1.60 -1.14
CA MET A 59 4.44 -2.68 -0.93
C MET A 59 3.08 -2.16 -0.46
N MET A 60 3.05 -1.49 0.70
CA MET A 60 1.81 -1.03 1.35
C MET A 60 1.44 0.42 1.04
N GLY A 61 2.35 1.17 0.42
CA GLY A 61 2.13 2.59 0.13
C GLY A 61 1.04 2.83 -0.90
N LYS A 62 0.49 4.04 -0.91
CA LYS A 62 -0.54 4.46 -1.85
C LYS A 62 0.07 5.39 -2.90
N ALA A 63 -0.27 5.17 -4.16
CA ALA A 63 0.11 6.08 -5.23
C ALA A 63 -0.59 7.44 -5.01
N LEU A 64 0.18 8.52 -5.10
CA LEU A 64 -0.34 9.88 -5.03
C LEU A 64 -0.78 10.34 -6.42
N THR A 65 -1.90 11.06 -6.46
CA THR A 65 -2.43 11.70 -7.68
C THR A 65 -2.02 13.16 -7.80
N SER A 66 -1.59 13.78 -6.70
CA SER A 66 -1.10 15.16 -6.65
C SER A 66 0.04 15.27 -5.63
N LEU A 67 0.95 16.21 -5.87
CA LEU A 67 2.04 16.58 -4.96
C LEU A 67 1.60 17.51 -3.83
N ASP A 68 0.42 18.09 -3.95
CA ASP A 68 -0.13 19.03 -2.95
C ASP A 68 -0.86 18.30 -1.81
N VAL A 69 -0.85 16.97 -1.84
CA VAL A 69 -1.37 16.15 -0.75
C VAL A 69 -0.53 16.39 0.51
N PRO A 70 -1.16 16.61 1.67
CA PRO A 70 -0.43 16.86 2.90
C PRO A 70 0.19 15.60 3.47
N VAL A 71 1.32 15.78 4.13
CA VAL A 71 1.89 14.81 5.06
C VAL A 71 0.94 14.65 6.25
N VAL A 72 0.41 13.44 6.43
CA VAL A 72 -0.49 13.10 7.56
C VAL A 72 0.23 12.20 8.56
N LYS A 73 -0.40 11.84 9.69
CA LYS A 73 0.18 10.97 10.74
C LYS A 73 0.78 9.65 10.21
N GLY A 74 0.25 9.13 9.11
CA GLY A 74 0.63 7.85 8.54
C GLY A 74 1.68 7.88 7.41
N SER A 75 2.12 9.05 6.92
CA SER A 75 2.98 9.12 5.71
C SER A 75 4.46 8.85 5.97
N SER A 76 4.84 7.66 6.43
CA SER A 76 6.22 7.34 6.88
C SER A 76 7.33 7.65 5.87
N GLY A 77 7.03 7.60 4.57
CA GLY A 77 7.97 7.96 3.52
C GLY A 77 7.28 8.38 2.22
N ILE A 78 8.06 8.97 1.32
CA ILE A 78 7.69 9.31 -0.05
C ILE A 78 8.69 8.57 -0.95
N LEU A 79 8.19 7.59 -1.69
CA LEU A 79 8.98 6.80 -2.62
C LEU A 79 8.73 7.31 -4.05
N LEU A 80 9.81 7.74 -4.70
CA LEU A 80 9.85 8.12 -6.11
C LEU A 80 10.28 6.89 -6.96
N MET A 81 9.30 6.28 -7.62
CA MET A 81 9.49 5.06 -8.41
C MET A 81 9.67 5.41 -9.89
N GLN A 82 10.71 4.83 -10.51
CA GLN A 82 11.03 5.07 -11.91
C GLN A 82 9.93 4.51 -12.84
N GLU A 83 9.77 5.11 -14.02
CA GLU A 83 8.76 4.75 -15.02
C GLU A 83 8.79 3.26 -15.40
N ASN A 84 9.98 2.72 -15.63
CA ASN A 84 10.22 1.31 -15.99
C ASN A 84 9.74 0.30 -14.93
N GLU A 85 9.70 0.69 -13.65
CA GLU A 85 9.25 -0.15 -12.53
C GLU A 85 7.82 0.20 -12.06
N SER A 86 7.30 1.33 -12.51
CA SER A 86 6.01 1.86 -12.07
C SER A 86 4.81 1.14 -12.70
N ARG A 87 4.99 0.58 -13.89
CA ARG A 87 3.93 -0.05 -14.69
C ARG A 87 3.69 -1.48 -14.26
N ARG A 88 2.42 -1.87 -14.18
CA ARG A 88 2.05 -3.27 -13.96
C ARG A 88 2.27 -4.05 -15.23
N LYS A 89 2.83 -5.25 -15.10
CA LYS A 89 2.89 -6.24 -16.17
C LYS A 89 1.47 -6.71 -16.52
N PRO A 90 1.22 -7.14 -17.77
CA PRO A 90 -0.09 -7.66 -18.16
C PRO A 90 -0.46 -8.88 -17.30
N GLU A 91 -1.72 -8.94 -16.88
CA GLU A 91 -2.28 -10.10 -16.17
C GLU A 91 -2.29 -11.31 -17.12
N ASN A 92 -1.77 -12.44 -16.64
CA ASN A 92 -1.80 -13.73 -17.32
C ASN A 92 -2.60 -14.76 -16.50
N SER A 93 -2.88 -15.90 -17.11
CA SER A 93 -3.57 -17.01 -16.45
C SER A 93 -2.77 -17.58 -15.27
N CYS A 94 -3.46 -17.90 -14.18
CA CYS A 94 -2.85 -18.54 -13.01
C CYS A 94 -2.35 -19.94 -13.36
N ILE A 95 -1.06 -20.19 -13.15
CA ILE A 95 -0.40 -21.48 -13.36
C ILE A 95 -0.39 -22.40 -12.12
N ARG A 96 -1.11 -22.02 -11.05
CA ARG A 96 -1.23 -22.79 -9.78
C ARG A 96 0.11 -23.16 -9.13
N CYS A 97 1.08 -22.27 -9.18
CA CYS A 97 2.41 -22.49 -8.58
C CYS A 97 2.47 -22.37 -7.05
N SER A 98 1.36 -22.04 -6.37
CA SER A 98 1.26 -21.86 -4.90
C SER A 98 2.20 -20.85 -4.23
N LYS A 99 3.03 -20.11 -4.98
CA LYS A 99 3.94 -19.09 -4.43
C LYS A 99 3.23 -18.06 -3.56
N CYS A 100 2.03 -17.63 -3.95
CA CYS A 100 1.27 -16.64 -3.20
C CYS A 100 0.88 -17.11 -1.79
N THR A 101 0.68 -18.42 -1.60
CA THR A 101 0.36 -19.02 -0.30
C THR A 101 1.62 -19.11 0.56
N TYR A 102 2.74 -19.57 0.00
CA TYR A 102 4.00 -19.69 0.74
C TYR A 102 4.55 -18.36 1.26
N VAL A 103 4.37 -17.26 0.52
CA VAL A 103 4.85 -15.92 0.95
C VAL A 103 3.87 -15.18 1.85
N CYS A 104 2.68 -15.75 2.12
CA CYS A 104 1.65 -15.09 2.90
C CYS A 104 2.01 -15.15 4.40
N PRO A 105 2.31 -14.01 5.06
CA PRO A 105 2.68 -14.05 6.48
C PRO A 105 1.51 -14.42 7.40
N MET A 106 0.27 -14.32 6.90
CA MET A 106 -0.95 -14.68 7.62
C MET A 106 -1.39 -16.13 7.39
N GLY A 107 -0.65 -16.91 6.58
CA GLY A 107 -1.02 -18.29 6.24
C GLY A 107 -2.30 -18.43 5.41
N LEU A 108 -2.79 -17.34 4.81
CA LEU A 108 -4.00 -17.36 3.98
C LEU A 108 -3.75 -18.00 2.61
N GLU A 109 -4.83 -18.22 1.86
CA GLU A 109 -4.81 -18.65 0.45
C GLU A 109 -5.19 -17.49 -0.51
N PRO A 110 -4.26 -16.57 -0.87
CA PRO A 110 -4.58 -15.41 -1.69
C PRO A 110 -5.21 -15.73 -3.04
N PHE A 111 -4.84 -16.86 -3.67
CA PHE A 111 -5.40 -17.25 -4.97
C PHE A 111 -6.90 -17.56 -4.86
N LEU A 112 -7.31 -18.23 -3.78
CA LEU A 112 -8.71 -18.58 -3.51
C LEU A 112 -9.50 -17.33 -3.16
N LEU A 113 -8.98 -16.53 -2.22
CA LEU A 113 -9.59 -15.27 -1.80
C LEU A 113 -9.76 -14.29 -2.96
N ALA A 114 -8.73 -14.11 -3.79
CA ALA A 114 -8.81 -13.25 -4.97
C ALA A 114 -9.85 -13.76 -5.97
N LYS A 115 -9.92 -15.07 -6.21
CA LYS A 115 -10.93 -15.68 -7.09
C LYS A 115 -12.34 -15.49 -6.53
N ALA A 116 -12.54 -15.73 -5.23
CA ALA A 116 -13.83 -15.55 -4.56
C ALA A 116 -14.30 -14.09 -4.68
N ALA A 117 -13.43 -13.12 -4.38
CA ALA A 117 -13.73 -11.70 -4.52
C ALA A 117 -13.99 -11.29 -5.98
N LYS A 118 -13.21 -11.78 -6.94
CA LYS A 118 -13.41 -11.52 -8.38
C LYS A 118 -14.77 -12.04 -8.88
N LEU A 119 -15.26 -13.15 -8.34
CA LEU A 119 -16.55 -13.75 -8.68
C LEU A 119 -17.72 -13.23 -7.81
N GLY A 120 -17.48 -12.26 -6.91
CA GLY A 120 -18.51 -11.73 -6.01
C GLY A 120 -18.99 -12.70 -4.93
N ARG A 121 -18.25 -13.80 -4.69
CA ARG A 121 -18.56 -14.81 -3.67
C ARG A 121 -18.02 -14.37 -2.31
N PHE A 122 -18.61 -13.31 -1.74
CA PHE A 122 -18.13 -12.69 -0.51
C PHE A 122 -18.38 -13.54 0.73
N ASP A 123 -19.44 -14.35 0.72
CA ASP A 123 -19.73 -15.40 1.69
C ASP A 123 -18.59 -16.42 1.77
N LEU A 124 -18.05 -16.86 0.62
CA LEU A 124 -16.85 -17.70 0.61
C LEU A 124 -15.62 -16.93 1.12
N ALA A 125 -15.43 -15.68 0.70
CA ALA A 125 -14.29 -14.87 1.17
C ALA A 125 -14.32 -14.64 2.69
N GLU A 126 -15.51 -14.49 3.28
CA GLU A 126 -15.69 -14.38 4.73
C GLU A 126 -15.31 -15.69 5.43
N ASN A 127 -15.78 -16.84 4.93
CA ASN A 127 -15.44 -18.15 5.47
C ASN A 127 -13.93 -18.45 5.40
N GLU A 128 -13.27 -17.99 4.33
CA GLU A 128 -11.83 -18.10 4.11
C GLU A 128 -11.02 -16.99 4.80
N LEU A 129 -11.61 -16.30 5.78
CA LEU A 129 -10.93 -15.34 6.67
C LEU A 129 -10.27 -14.16 5.93
N VAL A 130 -10.91 -13.63 4.88
CA VAL A 130 -10.38 -12.49 4.11
C VAL A 130 -10.04 -11.27 4.98
N MET A 131 -10.74 -11.10 6.12
CA MET A 131 -10.53 -9.99 7.05
C MET A 131 -9.16 -10.03 7.75
N ASP A 132 -8.53 -11.19 7.84
CA ASP A 132 -7.23 -11.38 8.50
C ASP A 132 -6.06 -10.96 7.61
N CYS A 133 -6.29 -10.73 6.31
CA CYS A 133 -5.22 -10.28 5.42
C CYS A 133 -4.66 -8.94 5.90
N ILE A 134 -3.34 -8.79 6.06
CA ILE A 134 -2.73 -7.51 6.50
C ILE A 134 -2.41 -6.54 5.34
N GLU A 135 -2.84 -6.87 4.12
CA GLU A 135 -2.64 -6.06 2.90
C GLU A 135 -1.17 -5.73 2.59
N CYS A 136 -0.25 -6.64 2.93
CA CYS A 136 1.18 -6.47 2.70
C CYS A 136 1.59 -6.55 1.22
N GLY A 137 0.81 -7.22 0.37
CA GLY A 137 1.07 -7.33 -1.08
C GLY A 137 2.13 -8.35 -1.51
N SER A 138 2.73 -9.12 -0.59
CA SER A 138 3.74 -10.14 -0.91
C SER A 138 3.26 -11.14 -1.97
N CYS A 139 1.98 -11.55 -1.88
CA CYS A 139 1.36 -12.47 -2.82
C CYS A 139 1.31 -11.92 -4.26
N GLN A 140 1.02 -10.63 -4.42
CA GLN A 140 0.98 -9.97 -5.73
C GLN A 140 2.39 -9.82 -6.30
N TYR A 141 3.35 -9.42 -5.47
CA TYR A 141 4.74 -9.21 -5.90
C TYR A 141 5.41 -10.49 -6.41
N THR A 142 5.17 -11.63 -5.76
CA THR A 142 5.76 -12.92 -6.17
C THR A 142 5.06 -13.60 -7.35
N CYS A 143 3.86 -13.13 -7.74
CA CYS A 143 3.03 -13.84 -8.72
C CYS A 143 3.67 -13.79 -10.13
N PRO A 144 4.05 -14.95 -10.72
CA PRO A 144 4.65 -14.96 -12.05
C PRO A 144 3.64 -14.57 -13.15
N ALA A 145 2.35 -14.78 -12.89
CA ALA A 145 1.26 -14.42 -13.79
C ALA A 145 0.81 -12.95 -13.65
N SER A 146 1.45 -12.16 -12.77
CA SER A 146 1.12 -10.74 -12.54
C SER A 146 -0.36 -10.48 -12.20
N ILE A 147 -1.00 -11.45 -11.55
CA ILE A 147 -2.40 -11.32 -11.10
C ILE A 147 -2.45 -10.27 -9.98
N PRO A 148 -3.38 -9.29 -10.02
CA PRO A 148 -3.50 -8.25 -9.00
C PRO A 148 -4.20 -8.79 -7.74
N LEU A 149 -3.59 -9.79 -7.10
CA LEU A 149 -4.14 -10.50 -5.94
C LEU A 149 -4.52 -9.53 -4.81
N LEU A 150 -3.63 -8.58 -4.48
CA LEU A 150 -3.87 -7.64 -3.37
C LEU A 150 -5.12 -6.77 -3.63
N ASP A 151 -5.34 -6.35 -4.88
CA ASP A 151 -6.49 -5.52 -5.22
C ASP A 151 -7.81 -6.28 -5.02
N TYR A 152 -7.87 -7.55 -5.42
CA TYR A 152 -9.02 -8.40 -5.17
C TYR A 152 -9.22 -8.71 -3.68
N LEU A 153 -8.14 -8.90 -2.91
CA LEU A 153 -8.26 -9.08 -1.45
C LEU A 153 -8.79 -7.82 -0.77
N ARG A 154 -8.35 -6.62 -1.20
CA ARG A 154 -8.90 -5.34 -0.73
C ARG A 154 -10.38 -5.17 -1.07
N LEU A 155 -10.78 -5.57 -2.28
CA LEU A 155 -12.18 -5.61 -2.69
C LEU A 155 -12.98 -6.55 -1.78
N GLY A 156 -12.49 -7.78 -1.59
CA GLY A 156 -13.12 -8.79 -0.72
C GLY A 156 -13.31 -8.29 0.71
N LYS A 157 -12.26 -7.73 1.33
CA LYS A 157 -12.32 -7.11 2.66
C LYS A 157 -13.34 -5.99 2.74
N THR A 158 -13.38 -5.10 1.76
CA THR A 158 -14.30 -3.95 1.76
C THR A 158 -15.75 -4.43 1.74
N MET A 159 -16.06 -5.42 0.90
CA MET A 159 -17.39 -5.97 0.75
C MET A 159 -17.81 -6.80 1.98
N VAL A 160 -16.97 -7.75 2.41
CA VAL A 160 -17.22 -8.56 3.62
C VAL A 160 -17.34 -7.68 4.85
N GLY A 161 -16.46 -6.69 5.02
CA GLY A 161 -16.54 -5.74 6.11
C GLY A 161 -17.84 -4.92 6.10
N THR A 162 -18.43 -4.65 4.94
CA THR A 162 -19.75 -4.00 4.81
C THR A 162 -20.88 -4.95 5.21
N ILE A 163 -20.81 -6.21 4.76
CA ILE A 163 -21.77 -7.26 5.12
C ILE A 163 -21.80 -7.48 6.64
N ILE A 164 -20.64 -7.65 7.28
CA ILE A 164 -20.51 -7.86 8.74
C ILE A 164 -21.11 -6.67 9.51
N ARG A 165 -20.83 -5.43 9.08
CA ARG A 165 -21.39 -4.22 9.72
C ARG A 165 -22.90 -4.14 9.61
N ASN A 166 -23.47 -4.58 8.48
CA ASN A 166 -24.92 -4.58 8.27
C ASN A 166 -25.63 -5.67 9.09
N ARG A 167 -24.99 -6.82 9.33
CA ARG A 167 -25.54 -7.87 10.23
C ARG A 167 -25.71 -7.38 11.67
N LYS A 168 -24.76 -6.60 12.18
CA LYS A 168 -24.79 -6.06 13.57
C LYS A 168 -25.84 -4.97 13.83
N LYS A 169 -26.48 -4.44 12.79
CA LYS A 169 -27.52 -3.39 12.91
C LYS A 169 -28.94 -3.96 13.07
N LYS A 170 -29.10 -5.27 12.95
CA LYS A 170 -30.34 -5.99 13.29
C LYS A 170 -30.22 -6.53 14.71
#